data_AF-A0A653D597-F1
#
_entry.id   AF-A0A653D597-F1
#
_cell.length_a   1.000
_cell.length_b   1.000
_cell.length_c   1.000
_cell.angle_alpha   90.00
_cell.angle_beta   90.00
_cell.angle_gamma   90.00
#
_symmetry.space_group_name_H-M   'P 1'
#
loop_
_entity.id
_entity.type
_entity.pdbx_description
1 polymer ?
#
loop_
_entity_poly.entity_id
_entity_poly.type
_entity_poly.pdbx_seq_one_letter_code
_entity_poly.pdbx_strand_id
1 'polypeptide(L)'
;FQEISEIKRIYDLASYLEASQSSFWDFYYNYKLFMDPEGWLPPFKGHAMLVGSKYYITFDKRYYDFEGRCTYLLAKDFVDRNFTLLVAYDENRHIEELLLLLNDTVVRVNMKTDV
;
A
#
# COMPACT_ATOMS: atom_id res chain seq x y z
N PHE A 1 49.46 -13.10 -21.44
CA PHE A 1 48.03 -12.93 -21.74
C PHE A 1 47.66 -11.51 -21.37
N GLN A 2 47.32 -10.67 -22.35
CA GLN A 2 46.85 -9.30 -22.13
C GLN A 2 45.36 -9.37 -21.81
N GLU A 3 44.95 -8.92 -20.63
CA GLU A 3 43.53 -8.83 -20.30
C GLU A 3 42.85 -7.78 -21.17
N ILE A 4 41.66 -8.12 -21.67
CA ILE A 4 40.83 -7.26 -22.50
C ILE A 4 40.36 -6.07 -21.64
N SER A 5 40.54 -4.84 -22.15
CA SER A 5 40.23 -3.62 -21.39
C SER A 5 38.80 -3.55 -20.84
N GLU A 6 37.85 -4.22 -21.51
CA GLU A 6 36.45 -4.33 -21.10
C GLU A 6 36.28 -5.19 -19.83
N ILE A 7 37.04 -6.28 -19.72
CA ILE A 7 37.02 -7.17 -18.55
C ILE A 7 37.56 -6.43 -17.32
N LYS A 8 38.61 -5.61 -17.49
CA LYS A 8 39.15 -4.76 -16.43
C LYS A 8 38.12 -3.78 -15.89
N ARG A 9 37.29 -3.19 -16.75
CA ARG A 9 36.22 -2.27 -16.33
C ARG A 9 35.13 -2.97 -15.50
N ILE A 10 34.83 -4.23 -15.82
CA ILE A 10 33.86 -5.03 -15.04
C ILE A 10 34.42 -5.33 -13.65
N TYR A 11 35.70 -5.70 -13.54
CA TYR A 11 36.34 -5.92 -12.24
C TYR A 11 36.46 -4.63 -11.42
N ASP A 12 36.78 -3.50 -12.05
CA ASP A 12 36.79 -2.19 -11.39
C ASP A 12 35.40 -1.87 -10.83
N LEU A 13 34.34 -1.99 -11.64
CA LEU A 13 32.95 -1.80 -11.22
C LEU A 13 32.53 -2.73 -10.07
N ALA A 14 32.92 -4.00 -10.13
CA ALA A 14 32.67 -4.96 -9.07
C ALA A 14 33.36 -4.53 -7.76
N SER A 15 34.63 -4.12 -7.82
CA SER A 15 35.37 -3.65 -6.65
C SER A 15 34.79 -2.37 -6.03
N TYR A 16 34.25 -1.45 -6.83
CA TYR A 16 33.57 -0.26 -6.34
C TYR A 16 32.25 -0.60 -5.62
N LEU A 17 31.51 -1.61 -6.11
CA LEU A 17 30.29 -2.10 -5.48
C LEU A 17 30.59 -2.82 -4.16
N GLU A 18 31.67 -3.63 -4.13
CA GLU A 18 32.16 -4.30 -2.92
C GLU A 18 32.67 -3.32 -1.85
N ALA A 19 33.21 -2.16 -2.25
CA ALA A 19 33.74 -1.15 -1.33
C ALA A 19 32.68 -0.34 -0.57
N SER A 20 31.38 -0.47 -0.91
CA SER A 20 30.31 0.16 -0.15
C SER A 20 29.80 -0.79 0.95
N GLN A 21 29.75 -0.32 2.19
CA GLN A 21 29.24 -1.12 3.33
C GLN A 21 27.71 -1.30 3.31
N SER A 22 27.01 -0.75 2.30
CA SER A 22 25.59 -0.97 2.06
C SER A 22 25.42 -2.11 1.06
N SER A 23 24.57 -3.09 1.38
CA SER A 23 24.27 -4.21 0.47
C SER A 23 23.75 -3.67 -0.87
N PHE A 24 23.97 -4.41 -1.97
CA PHE A 24 23.22 -4.19 -3.22
C PHE A 24 21.72 -4.11 -2.94
N TRP A 25 21.23 -4.90 -1.98
CA TRP A 25 19.84 -4.85 -1.52
C TRP A 25 19.48 -3.53 -0.83
N ASP A 26 20.37 -2.92 -0.05
CA ASP A 26 20.10 -1.63 0.58
C ASP A 26 19.95 -0.54 -0.48
N PHE A 27 20.82 -0.54 -1.50
CA PHE A 27 20.67 0.35 -2.66
C PHE A 27 19.38 0.07 -3.42
N TYR A 28 19.10 -1.20 -3.72
CA TYR A 28 17.89 -1.64 -4.41
C TYR A 28 16.62 -1.20 -3.68
N TYR A 29 16.50 -1.49 -2.37
CA TYR A 29 15.32 -1.15 -1.59
C TYR A 29 15.16 0.36 -1.35
N ASN A 30 16.26 1.11 -1.20
CA ASN A 30 16.20 2.57 -1.08
C ASN A 30 15.79 3.26 -2.39
N TYR A 31 16.24 2.76 -3.55
CA TYR A 31 15.99 3.40 -4.84
C TYR A 31 14.71 2.90 -5.53
N LYS A 32 14.20 1.72 -5.14
CA LYS A 32 12.98 1.11 -5.72
C LYS A 32 11.76 2.03 -5.67
N LEU A 33 11.62 2.85 -4.63
CA LEU A 33 10.49 3.79 -4.50
C LEU A 33 10.52 4.92 -5.54
N PHE A 34 11.72 5.33 -5.98
CA PHE A 34 11.91 6.37 -6.99
C PHE A 34 11.82 5.84 -8.43
N MET A 35 11.97 4.53 -8.61
CA MET A 35 11.97 3.86 -9.91
C MET A 35 10.62 3.24 -10.27
N ASP A 36 9.58 3.44 -9.46
CA ASP A 36 8.22 3.03 -9.83
C ASP A 36 7.68 3.99 -10.90
N PRO A 37 7.66 3.59 -12.19
CA PRO A 37 7.31 4.50 -13.28
C PRO A 37 5.87 5.00 -13.18
N GLU A 38 5.01 4.25 -12.47
CA GLU A 38 3.60 4.54 -12.22
C GLU A 38 3.39 5.74 -11.26
N GLY A 39 4.43 6.12 -10.50
CA GLY A 39 4.40 7.27 -9.60
C GLY A 39 4.86 8.59 -10.23
N TRP A 40 5.52 8.55 -11.39
CA TRP A 40 6.12 9.75 -12.01
C TRP A 40 5.05 10.61 -12.70
N LEU A 41 4.10 9.98 -13.38
CA LEU A 41 3.12 10.66 -14.22
C LEU A 41 1.69 10.29 -13.80
N PRO A 42 0.74 11.24 -13.86
CA PRO A 42 -0.65 10.95 -13.56
C PRO A 42 -1.25 9.93 -14.54
N PRO A 43 -2.24 9.13 -14.10
CA PRO A 43 -2.90 9.17 -12.79
C PRO A 43 -2.12 8.47 -11.67
N PHE A 44 -2.00 9.13 -10.52
CA PHE A 44 -1.31 8.57 -9.35
C PHE A 44 -2.22 7.62 -8.57
N LYS A 45 -1.64 6.52 -8.05
CA LYS A 45 -2.34 5.64 -7.11
C LYS A 45 -2.58 6.35 -5.78
N GLY A 46 -3.85 6.45 -5.38
CA GLY A 46 -4.25 6.87 -4.04
C GLY A 46 -4.49 5.66 -3.14
N HIS A 47 -4.05 5.72 -1.89
CA HIS A 47 -4.39 4.73 -0.88
C HIS A 47 -5.03 5.41 0.34
N ALA A 48 -6.04 4.76 0.90
CA ALA A 48 -6.63 5.09 2.19
C ALA A 48 -6.41 3.91 3.13
N MET A 49 -6.33 4.18 4.42
CA MET A 49 -6.04 3.17 5.44
C MET A 49 -6.98 3.32 6.62
N LEU A 50 -7.40 2.19 7.17
CA LEU A 50 -8.08 2.07 8.46
C LEU A 50 -7.14 1.29 9.37
N VAL A 51 -6.72 1.91 10.47
CA VAL A 51 -5.75 1.33 11.40
C VAL A 51 -6.43 1.12 12.75
N GLY A 52 -6.41 -0.11 13.23
CA GLY A 52 -7.20 -0.50 14.41
C GLY A 52 -8.70 -0.34 14.13
N SER A 53 -9.48 0.15 15.10
CA SER A 53 -10.92 0.37 14.95
C SER A 53 -11.32 1.82 14.66
N LYS A 54 -10.42 2.81 14.81
CA LYS A 54 -10.84 4.22 14.86
C LYS A 54 -9.96 5.21 14.11
N TYR A 55 -8.75 4.82 13.70
CA TYR A 55 -7.84 5.73 13.03
C TYR A 55 -7.99 5.60 11.52
N TYR A 56 -8.36 6.68 10.86
CA TYR A 56 -8.57 6.75 9.42
C TYR A 56 -7.54 7.64 8.78
N ILE A 57 -7.02 7.18 7.64
CA ILE A 57 -6.16 7.94 6.74
C ILE A 57 -6.85 7.98 5.38
N THR A 58 -7.22 9.17 4.92
CA THR A 58 -7.91 9.36 3.63
C THR A 58 -6.95 9.32 2.45
N PHE A 59 -7.48 9.23 1.23
CA PHE A 59 -6.71 9.22 -0.01
C PHE A 59 -5.81 10.46 -0.20
N ASP A 60 -6.21 11.60 0.36
CA ASP A 60 -5.44 12.85 0.39
C ASP A 60 -4.55 13.00 1.64
N LYS A 61 -4.33 11.90 2.37
CA LYS A 61 -3.44 11.79 3.54
C LYS A 61 -3.88 12.63 4.75
N ARG A 62 -5.17 12.82 4.96
CA ARG A 62 -5.70 13.42 6.20
C ARG A 62 -5.97 12.36 7.25
N TYR A 63 -5.67 12.70 8.49
CA TYR A 63 -5.81 11.81 9.64
C TYR A 63 -7.08 12.17 10.41
N TYR A 64 -7.89 11.16 10.74
CA TYR A 64 -9.07 11.32 11.57
C TYR A 64 -9.09 10.23 12.66
N ASP A 65 -9.51 10.61 13.86
CA ASP A 65 -9.87 9.69 14.94
C ASP A 65 -11.39 9.70 15.08
N PHE A 66 -12.03 8.59 14.74
CA PHE A 66 -13.48 8.46 14.74
C PHE A 66 -13.91 7.12 15.33
N GLU A 67 -14.66 7.16 16.43
CA GLU A 67 -15.22 5.97 17.08
C GLU A 67 -16.70 5.82 16.70
N GLY A 68 -16.94 4.98 15.69
CA GLY A 68 -18.27 4.63 15.24
C GLY A 68 -18.88 3.45 16.02
N ARG A 69 -20.22 3.36 16.02
CA ARG A 69 -20.99 2.22 16.59
C ARG A 69 -21.94 1.54 15.60
N CYS A 70 -22.02 2.05 14.37
CA CYS A 70 -22.91 1.54 13.34
C CYS A 70 -22.11 1.21 12.08
N THR A 71 -22.78 0.92 10.99
CA THR A 71 -22.15 0.79 9.69
C THR A 71 -21.85 2.16 9.09
N TYR A 72 -20.62 2.37 8.62
CA TYR A 72 -20.20 3.62 7.97
C TYR A 72 -19.70 3.37 6.56
N LEU A 73 -19.83 4.40 5.73
CA LEU A 73 -19.33 4.40 4.37
C LEU A 73 -17.86 4.82 4.35
N LEU A 74 -16.99 3.93 3.86
CA LEU A 74 -15.56 4.22 3.71
C LEU A 74 -15.26 4.85 2.35
N ALA A 75 -15.72 4.21 1.27
CA ALA A 75 -15.47 4.67 -0.08
C ALA A 75 -16.60 4.24 -1.01
N LYS A 76 -16.99 5.09 -1.95
CA LYS A 76 -17.97 4.76 -2.97
C LYS A 76 -17.64 5.50 -4.25
N ASP A 77 -17.78 4.78 -5.35
CA ASP A 77 -17.82 5.39 -6.66
C ASP A 77 -19.19 6.04 -6.87
N PHE A 78 -19.21 7.36 -7.00
CA PHE A 78 -20.43 8.12 -7.25
C PHE A 78 -20.68 8.39 -8.74
N VAL A 79 -19.69 8.11 -9.61
CA VAL A 79 -19.78 8.35 -11.04
C VAL A 79 -20.39 7.12 -11.71
N ASP A 80 -19.69 5.98 -11.66
CA ASP A 80 -20.11 4.76 -12.35
C ASP A 80 -20.81 3.78 -11.40
N ARG A 81 -20.70 4.01 -10.09
CA ARG A 81 -21.26 3.15 -9.02
C ARG A 81 -20.72 1.72 -9.04
N ASN A 82 -19.47 1.56 -9.48
CA ASN A 82 -18.82 0.25 -9.62
C ASN A 82 -18.58 -0.44 -8.26
N PHE A 83 -18.25 0.33 -7.23
CA PHE A 83 -17.98 -0.21 -5.91
C PHE A 83 -18.51 0.66 -4.77
N THR A 84 -18.87 0.02 -3.68
CA THR A 84 -19.16 0.65 -2.39
C THR A 84 -18.51 -0.18 -1.29
N LEU A 85 -17.70 0.47 -0.47
CA LEU A 85 -16.99 -0.12 0.65
C LEU A 85 -17.58 0.42 1.95
N LEU A 86 -18.09 -0.47 2.79
CA LEU A 86 -18.64 -0.17 4.09
C LEU A 86 -17.85 -0.89 5.18
N VAL A 87 -17.83 -0.29 6.37
CA VAL A 87 -17.31 -0.91 7.58
C VAL A 87 -18.44 -1.02 8.59
N ALA A 88 -18.64 -2.20 9.18
CA ALA A 88 -19.59 -2.41 10.25
C ALA A 88 -18.84 -2.56 11.58
N TYR A 89 -19.37 -1.88 12.60
CA TYR A 89 -18.87 -1.92 13.96
C TYR A 89 -19.84 -2.67 14.85
N ASP A 90 -19.29 -3.45 15.78
CA ASP A 90 -20.03 -4.05 16.89
C ASP A 90 -20.34 -2.99 17.96
N GLU A 91 -21.24 -3.32 18.89
CA GLU A 91 -21.57 -2.51 20.07
C GLU A 91 -20.32 -2.18 20.91
N ASN A 92 -19.33 -3.07 20.88
CA ASN A 92 -18.04 -2.92 21.56
C ASN A 92 -17.07 -1.98 20.81
N ARG A 93 -17.49 -1.32 19.72
CA ARG A 93 -16.65 -0.43 18.88
C ARG A 93 -15.46 -1.14 18.22
N HIS A 94 -15.60 -2.43 18.00
CA HIS A 94 -14.66 -3.22 17.21
C HIS A 94 -15.19 -3.40 15.80
N ILE A 95 -14.28 -3.50 14.83
CA ILE A 95 -14.66 -3.80 13.46
C ILE A 95 -15.17 -5.24 13.43
N GLU A 96 -16.42 -5.40 13.05
CA GLU A 96 -17.08 -6.69 12.93
C GLU A 96 -16.88 -7.26 11.52
N GLU A 97 -17.29 -6.50 10.51
CA GLU A 97 -17.22 -6.91 9.12
C GLU A 97 -16.88 -5.74 8.20
N LEU A 98 -16.13 -6.04 7.14
CA LEU A 98 -15.92 -5.15 6.00
C LEU A 98 -16.79 -5.66 4.84
N LEU A 99 -17.61 -4.78 4.28
CA LEU A 99 -18.53 -5.12 3.20
C LEU A 99 -18.09 -4.39 1.92
N LEU A 100 -17.75 -5.15 0.89
CA LEU A 100 -17.45 -4.64 -0.43
C LEU A 100 -18.57 -5.05 -1.38
N LEU A 101 -19.35 -4.06 -1.80
CA LEU A 101 -20.42 -4.20 -2.79
C LEU A 101 -19.81 -3.85 -4.16
N LEU A 102 -19.85 -4.80 -5.09
CA LEU A 102 -19.36 -4.65 -6.45
C LEU A 102 -20.49 -5.00 -7.40
N ASN A 103 -21.09 -3.99 -8.04
CA ASN A 103 -22.26 -4.15 -8.92
C ASN A 103 -23.34 -5.07 -8.30
N ASP A 104 -23.36 -6.37 -8.67
CA ASP A 104 -24.32 -7.38 -8.19
C ASP A 104 -23.75 -8.38 -7.16
N THR A 105 -22.48 -8.22 -6.79
CA THR A 105 -21.77 -9.11 -5.86
C THR A 105 -21.48 -8.43 -4.53
N VAL A 106 -21.58 -9.20 -3.45
CA VAL A 106 -21.29 -8.73 -2.09
C VAL A 106 -20.20 -9.59 -1.51
N VAL A 107 -19.03 -9.00 -1.31
CA VAL A 107 -17.90 -9.62 -0.64
C VAL A 107 -17.92 -9.17 0.82
N ARG A 108 -17.99 -10.14 1.73
CA ARG A 108 -17.95 -9.90 3.18
C ARG A 108 -16.65 -10.44 3.74
N VAL A 109 -15.91 -9.59 4.44
CA VAL A 109 -14.72 -9.99 5.17
C VAL A 109 -15.03 -9.89 6.65
N ASN A 110 -15.10 -11.04 7.31
CA ASN A 110 -15.31 -11.09 8.75
C ASN A 110 -13.97 -10.80 9.45
N MET A 111 -13.97 -9.82 10.36
CA MET A 111 -12.79 -9.43 11.12
C MET A 111 -12.88 -9.83 12.59
N LYS A 112 -13.95 -10.53 13.01
CA LYS A 112 -13.97 -11.20 14.31
C LYS A 112 -12.86 -12.23 14.31
N THR A 113 -11.94 -12.06 15.26
CA THR A 113 -11.02 -13.13 15.62
C THR A 113 -11.84 -14.23 16.27
N ASP A 114 -11.85 -15.42 15.66
CA ASP A 114 -12.35 -16.62 16.31
C ASP A 114 -11.47 -16.87 17.56
N VAL A 115 -12.04 -16.61 18.74
CA VAL A 115 -11.43 -16.93 20.04
C VAL A 115 -12.21 -18.07 20.66
#